data_AF-A0A0L1MEE6-F1
#
_entry.id   AF-A0A0L1MEE6-F1
#
_cell.length_a   1.000
_cell.length_b   1.000
_cell.length_c   1.000
_cell.angle_alpha   90.00
_cell.angle_beta   90.00
_cell.angle_gamma   90.00
#
_symmetry.space_group_name_H-M   'P 1'
#
loop_
_entity.id
_entity.type
_entity.pdbx_description
1 polymer ?
#
loop_
_entity_poly.entity_id
_entity_poly.type
_entity_poly.pdbx_seq_one_letter_code
_entity_poly.pdbx_strand_id
1 'polypeptide(L)' 'MNHSPSSTPSTPSFWRSKSGIALGMLLVIGLFYLAREHYSHIYPILPYLILLLCPLMHLFGHHHGGRR' A
#
# COMPACT_ATOMS: atom_id res chain seq x y z
N MET A 1 -46.48 -12.39 -29.63
CA MET A 1 -45.76 -12.74 -28.39
C MET A 1 -44.89 -11.55 -27.99
N ASN A 2 -45.26 -10.78 -26.97
CA ASN A 2 -44.49 -9.62 -26.52
C ASN A 2 -43.63 -10.03 -25.33
N HIS A 3 -42.31 -10.07 -25.53
CA HIS A 3 -41.35 -10.22 -24.44
C HIS A 3 -41.17 -8.87 -23.75
N SER A 4 -41.57 -8.79 -22.48
CA SER A 4 -41.31 -7.62 -21.63
C SER A 4 -39.85 -7.66 -21.15
N PRO A 5 -39.09 -6.56 -21.21
CA PRO A 5 -37.76 -6.51 -20.62
C PRO A 5 -37.90 -6.45 -19.09
N SER A 6 -37.34 -7.45 -18.41
CA SER A 6 -37.20 -7.47 -16.96
C SER A 6 -36.28 -6.32 -16.51
N SER A 7 -36.86 -5.32 -15.86
CA SER A 7 -36.12 -4.31 -15.11
C SER A 7 -35.48 -4.95 -13.88
N THR A 8 -34.17 -5.15 -13.93
CA THR A 8 -33.36 -5.46 -12.75
C THR A 8 -33.58 -4.36 -11.70
N PRO A 9 -33.93 -4.66 -10.45
CA PRO A 9 -34.05 -3.64 -9.42
C PRO A 9 -32.67 -3.01 -9.21
N SER A 10 -32.54 -1.75 -9.62
CA SER A 10 -31.47 -0.86 -9.18
C SER A 10 -31.64 -0.71 -7.68
N THR A 11 -30.88 -1.50 -6.92
CA THR A 11 -30.73 -1.32 -5.47
C THR A 11 -30.40 0.14 -5.23
N PRO A 12 -31.14 0.86 -4.37
CA PRO A 12 -30.78 2.22 -4.02
C PRO A 12 -29.34 2.17 -3.53
N SER A 13 -28.45 2.81 -4.28
CA SER A 13 -27.02 2.73 -4.11
C SER A 13 -26.67 3.28 -2.72
N PHE A 14 -26.66 2.40 -1.72
CA PHE A 14 -26.27 2.73 -0.35
C PHE A 14 -24.85 3.32 -0.33
N TRP A 15 -24.04 2.91 -1.31
CA TRP A 15 -22.71 3.41 -1.65
C TRP A 15 -22.66 4.89 -2.02
N ARG A 16 -23.75 5.50 -2.48
CA ARG A 16 -23.83 6.92 -2.84
C ARG A 16 -24.55 7.77 -1.78
N SER A 17 -24.92 7.15 -0.66
CA SER A 17 -25.48 7.85 0.50
C SER A 17 -24.42 8.76 1.12
N LYS A 18 -24.84 9.91 1.69
CA LYS A 18 -23.94 10.84 2.40
C LYS A 18 -23.08 10.14 3.46
N SER A 19 -23.64 9.14 4.14
CA SER A 19 -22.93 8.31 5.13
C SER A 19 -21.81 7.46 4.50
N GLY A 20 -22.06 6.81 3.35
CA GLY A 20 -21.05 6.03 2.63
C GLY A 20 -19.90 6.90 2.12
N ILE A 21 -20.20 8.11 1.65
CA ILE A 21 -19.19 9.09 1.24
C ILE A 21 -18.37 9.56 2.45
N ALA A 22 -19.00 9.86 3.59
CA ALA A 22 -18.31 10.27 4.81
C ALA A 22 -17.40 9.16 5.36
N LEU A 23 -17.86 7.91 5.39
CA LEU A 23 -17.06 6.75 5.78
C LEU A 23 -15.88 6.54 4.82
N GLY A 24 -16.13 6.64 3.50
CA GLY A 24 -15.08 6.55 2.49
C GLY A 24 -14.01 7.63 2.67
N MET A 25 -14.42 8.88 2.93
CA MET A 25 -13.49 9.98 3.16
C MET A 25 -12.65 9.75 4.43
N LEU A 26 -13.25 9.33 5.54
CA LEU A 26 -12.52 8.97 6.76
C LEU A 26 -11.52 7.84 6.52
N LEU A 27 -11.92 6.83 5.74
CA LEU A 27 -11.04 5.70 5.40
C LEU A 27 -9.82 6.18 4.58
N VAL A 28 -10.04 7.04 3.59
CA VAL A 28 -8.95 7.62 2.77
C VAL A 28 -8.00 8.45 3.62
N ILE A 29 -8.52 9.31 4.51
CA ILE A 29 -7.71 10.13 5.42
C ILE A 29 -6.89 9.23 6.35
N GLY A 30 -7.51 8.21 6.95
CA GLY A 30 -6.85 7.27 7.85
C GLY A 30 -5.72 6.50 7.15
N LEU A 31 -5.98 5.97 5.95
CA LEU A 31 -4.96 5.29 5.14
C LEU A 31 -3.82 6.23 4.75
N PHE A 32 -4.12 7.47 4.38
CA PHE A 32 -3.09 8.47 4.05
C PHE A 32 -2.19 8.79 5.25
N TYR A 33 -2.77 8.92 6.44
CA TYR A 33 -2.01 9.18 7.67
C TYR A 33 -1.14 7.99 8.06
N LEU A 34 -1.69 6.77 8.01
CA LEU A 34 -0.94 5.54 8.28
C LEU A 34 0.22 5.35 7.30
N ALA A 35 -0.05 5.60 6.01
CA ALA A 35 0.98 5.59 4.98
C ALA A 35 2.05 6.64 5.28
N ARG A 36 1.68 7.89 5.58
CA ARG A 36 2.64 8.96 5.96
C ARG A 36 3.51 8.57 7.14
N GLU A 37 2.93 7.97 8.17
CA GLU A 37 3.64 7.48 9.35
C GLU A 37 4.62 6.34 8.97
N HIS A 38 4.23 5.43 8.07
CA HIS A 38 5.13 4.37 7.61
C HIS A 38 6.19 4.88 6.63
N TYR A 39 5.86 5.85 5.78
CA TYR A 39 6.79 6.45 4.84
C TYR A 39 7.89 7.22 5.58
N SER A 40 7.59 7.89 6.70
CA SER A 40 8.62 8.57 7.51
C SER A 40 9.66 7.60 8.06
N HIS A 41 9.28 6.34 8.30
CA HIS A 41 10.20 5.27 8.73
C HIS A 41 10.86 4.52 7.56
N ILE A 42 10.16 4.34 6.43
CA ILE A 42 10.68 3.60 5.26
C ILE A 42 11.66 4.43 4.43
N TYR A 43 11.42 5.73 4.24
CA TYR A 43 12.31 6.61 3.49
C TYR A 43 13.75 6.70 4.04
N PRO A 44 13.97 6.78 5.37
CA PRO A 44 15.32 6.72 5.92
C PRO A 44 15.88 5.29 5.95
N ILE A 45 15.04 4.25 6.04
CA ILE A 45 15.52 2.86 5.99
C ILE A 45 16.16 2.53 4.65
N LEU A 46 15.69 3.10 3.54
CA LEU A 46 16.22 2.85 2.21
C LEU A 46 17.72 3.19 2.03
N PRO A 47 18.19 4.42 2.36
CA PRO A 47 19.62 4.74 2.31
C PRO A 47 20.44 3.93 3.32
N TYR A 48 19.90 3.62 4.51
CA TYR A 48 20.58 2.72 5.45
C TYR A 48 20.70 1.30 4.88
N LEU A 49 19.67 0.78 4.20
CA LEU A 49 19.68 -0.55 3.58
C LEU A 49 20.69 -0.62 2.43
N ILE A 50 20.80 0.44 1.61
CA ILE A 50 21.81 0.56 0.54
C ILE A 50 23.22 0.66 1.14
N LEU A 51 23.41 1.50 2.16
CA LEU A 51 24.66 1.62 2.90
C LEU A 51 25.05 0.34 3.62
N LEU A 52 24.10 -0.48 4.07
CA LEU A 52 24.33 -1.79 4.69
C LEU A 52 24.55 -2.88 3.64
N LEU A 53 23.98 -2.74 2.43
CA LEU A 53 24.24 -3.64 1.31
C LEU A 53 25.72 -3.62 0.91
N CYS A 54 26.38 -2.46 0.91
CA CYS A 54 27.83 -2.35 0.65
C CYS A 54 28.71 -3.19 1.61
N PRO A 55 28.66 -3.03 2.95
CA PRO A 55 29.41 -3.85 3.89
C PRO A 55 28.90 -5.29 3.93
N LEU A 56 27.63 -5.56 3.63
CA LEU A 56 27.13 -6.92 3.51
C LEU A 56 27.76 -7.64 2.31
N MET A 57 27.79 -6.99 1.14
CA MET A 57 28.47 -7.50 -0.05
C MET A 57 29.98 -7.62 0.17
N HIS A 58 30.61 -6.67 0.85
CA HIS A 58 32.02 -6.77 1.22
C HIS A 58 32.26 -7.88 2.26
N LEU A 59 31.42 -8.07 3.27
CA LEU A 59 31.63 -9.12 4.27
C LEU A 59 31.41 -10.52 3.68
N PHE A 60 30.40 -10.69 2.83
CA PHE A 60 30.14 -11.93 2.10
C PHE A 60 31.16 -12.18 0.98
N GLY A 61 31.60 -11.15 0.27
CA GLY A 61 32.57 -11.26 -0.82
C GLY A 61 34.02 -11.37 -0.35
N HIS A 62 34.36 -10.79 0.79
CA HIS A 62 35.73 -10.73 1.30
C HIS A 62 36.07 -11.89 2.25
N HIS A 63 35.07 -12.60 2.80
CA HIS A 63 35.31 -13.87 3.51
C HIS A 63 35.67 -15.05 2.60
N HIS A 64 35.55 -14.92 1.27
CA HIS A 64 35.98 -15.95 0.32
C HIS A 64 37.40 -15.74 -0.25
N GLY A 65 38.07 -14.63 0.05
CA GLY A 65 39.41 -14.30 -0.50
C GLY A 65 40.56 -14.36 0.50
N GLY A 66 40.30 -14.67 1.77
CA GLY A 66 41.26 -14.52 2.87
C GLY A 66 41.68 -15.83 3.54
N ARG A 67 41.90 -16.91 2.79
CA ARG A 67 42.60 -18.10 3.29
C ARG A 67 44.08 -17.97 2.87
N ARG A 68 44.92 -17.55 3.81
CA ARG A 68 46.35 -17.91 3.81
C ARG A 68 46.49 -19.42 3.93
#